data_AF-A0A836HTC8-F1
#
_entry.id   AF-A0A836HTC8-F1
#
_cell.length_a   1.000
_cell.length_b   1.000
_cell.length_c   1.000
_cell.angle_alpha   90.00
_cell.angle_beta   90.00
_cell.angle_gamma   90.00
#
_symmetry.space_group_name_H-M   'P 1'
#
loop_
_entity.id
_entity.type
_entity.pdbx_description
1 polymer ?
#
loop_
_entity_poly.entity_id
_entity_poly.type
_entity_poly.pdbx_seq_one_letter_code
_entity_poly.pdbx_strand_id
1 'polypeptide(L)' 'MAPFWTNVLNYTYARGFIRVPIVLALPIFFNKFVLYEYEGAFKRWNAGHNQVDIWNRLKAKVAAGAE' A
#
# COMPACT_ATOMS: atom_id res chain seq x y z
N MET A 1 42.93 4.63 -15.97
CA MET A 1 42.15 4.76 -14.71
C MET A 1 41.01 5.72 -14.96
N ALA A 2 39.79 5.39 -14.53
CA ALA A 2 38.70 6.36 -14.57
C ALA A 2 39.02 7.52 -13.61
N PRO A 3 38.76 8.79 -13.99
CA PRO A 3 38.97 9.95 -13.11
C PRO A 3 38.20 9.79 -11.79
N PHE A 4 38.76 10.32 -10.69
CA PHE A 4 38.17 10.21 -9.35
C PHE A 4 36.66 10.54 -9.33
N TRP A 5 36.26 11.65 -9.95
CA TRP A 5 34.86 12.08 -10.03
C TRP A 5 33.95 11.13 -10.80
N THR A 6 34.46 10.43 -11.82
CA THR A 6 33.72 9.41 -12.56
C THR A 6 33.41 8.20 -11.68
N ASN A 7 34.36 7.79 -10.82
CA ASN A 7 34.12 6.70 -9.87
C ASN A 7 33.11 7.10 -8.78
N VAL A 8 33.21 8.32 -8.26
CA VAL A 8 32.25 8.85 -7.27
C VAL A 8 30.83 8.92 -7.86
N LEU A 9 30.69 9.41 -9.09
CA LEU A 9 29.41 9.47 -9.79
C LEU A 9 28.84 8.06 -10.00
N ASN A 10 29.62 7.12 -10.53
CA ASN A 10 29.18 5.75 -10.79
C ASN A 10 28.79 5.02 -9.49
N TYR A 11 29.53 5.20 -8.41
CA TYR A 11 29.21 4.62 -7.11
C TYR A 11 27.91 5.18 -6.52
N THR A 12 27.72 6.49 -6.62
CA THR A 12 26.52 7.18 -6.12
C THR A 12 25.30 6.79 -6.97
N TYR A 13 25.46 6.75 -8.29
CA TYR A 13 24.43 6.33 -9.22
C TYR A 13 24.04 4.88 -9.01
N ALA A 14 25.00 3.96 -8.89
CA ALA A 14 24.74 2.55 -8.62
C ALA A 14 24.00 2.35 -7.28
N ARG A 15 24.37 3.08 -6.22
CA ARG A 15 23.66 3.03 -4.94
C ARG A 15 22.24 3.59 -5.04
N GLY A 16 22.04 4.69 -5.76
CA GLY A 16 20.71 5.24 -6.01
C GLY A 16 19.84 4.27 -6.81
N PHE A 17 20.39 3.70 -7.88
CA PHE A 17 19.68 2.80 -8.79
C PHE A 17 19.29 1.48 -8.15
N ILE A 18 20.06 0.97 -7.19
CA ILE A 18 19.69 -0.22 -6.40
C ILE A 18 18.62 0.12 -5.36
N ARG A 19 18.72 1.30 -4.73
CA ARG A 19 17.82 1.68 -3.62
C ARG A 19 16.45 2.11 -4.10
N VAL A 20 16.33 2.79 -5.25
CA VAL A 20 15.04 3.29 -5.75
C VAL A 20 14.04 2.15 -6.00
N PRO A 21 14.38 1.05 -6.70
CA PRO A 21 13.49 -0.08 -6.86
C PRO A 21 13.10 -0.72 -5.52
N ILE A 22 14.05 -0.84 -4.58
CA ILE A 22 13.77 -1.41 -3.25
C ILE A 22 12.79 -0.51 -2.49
N VAL A 23 13.02 0.79 -2.44
CA VAL A 23 12.16 1.76 -1.73
C VAL A 23 10.77 1.85 -2.35
N LEU A 24 10.62 1.65 -3.66
CA LEU A 24 9.32 1.61 -4.33
C LEU A 24 8.62 0.26 -4.19
N ALA A 25 9.37 -0.84 -4.24
CA ALA A 25 8.81 -2.18 -4.18
C ALA A 25 8.42 -2.59 -2.75
N LEU A 26 9.19 -2.19 -1.73
CA LEU A 26 8.95 -2.59 -0.35
C LEU A 26 7.55 -2.18 0.16
N PRO A 27 7.07 -0.93 -0.05
CA PRO A 27 5.71 -0.54 0.34
C PRO A 27 4.63 -1.29 -0.44
N ILE A 28 4.85 -1.56 -1.73
CA ILE A 28 3.89 -2.31 -2.56
C ILE A 28 3.78 -3.75 -2.06
N PHE A 29 4.90 -4.40 -1.82
CA PHE A 29 4.93 -5.77 -1.30
C PHE A 29 4.41 -5.85 0.13
N PHE A 30 4.76 -4.88 0.98
CA PHE A 30 4.22 -4.80 2.33
C PHE A 30 2.69 -4.62 2.30
N ASN A 31 2.18 -3.74 1.45
CA ASN A 31 0.74 -3.55 1.31
C ASN A 31 0.05 -4.81 0.77
N LYS A 32 0.63 -5.43 -0.27
CA LYS A 32 0.04 -6.61 -0.92
C LYS A 32 0.10 -7.88 -0.08
N PHE A 33 1.20 -8.13 0.64
CA PHE A 33 1.41 -9.40 1.35
C PHE A 33 1.24 -9.30 2.86
N VAL A 34 1.41 -8.12 3.44
CA VAL A 34 1.27 -7.96 4.89
C VAL A 34 -0.08 -7.35 5.21
N LEU A 35 -0.40 -6.17 4.68
CA LEU A 35 -1.67 -5.51 4.99
C LEU A 35 -2.90 -6.28 4.49
N TYR A 36 -2.77 -7.03 3.38
CA TYR A 36 -3.84 -7.90 2.89
C TYR A 36 -4.18 -9.03 3.87
N GLU A 37 -3.17 -9.67 4.47
CA GLU A 37 -3.38 -10.73 5.47
C GLU A 37 -4.11 -10.20 6.72
N TYR A 38 -3.82 -8.95 7.10
CA TYR A 38 -4.49 -8.29 8.22
C TYR A 38 -5.86 -7.69 7.85
N GLU A 39 -6.27 -7.68 6.57
CA GLU A 39 -7.54 -7.08 6.14
C GLU A 39 -8.73 -7.71 6.88
N GLY A 40 -8.71 -9.03 7.08
CA GLY A 40 -9.75 -9.73 7.84
C GLY A 40 -9.79 -9.32 9.32
N ALA A 41 -8.63 -9.03 9.91
CA ALA A 41 -8.54 -8.54 11.29
C ALA A 41 -9.02 -7.08 11.39
N PHE A 42 -8.64 -6.22 10.44
CA PHE A 42 -9.11 -4.84 10.37
C PHE A 42 -10.63 -4.74 10.12
N LYS A 43 -11.19 -5.59 9.27
CA LYS A 43 -12.65 -5.67 9.05
C LYS A 43 -13.39 -6.06 10.33
N ARG A 44 -12.86 -7.04 11.08
CA ARG A 44 -13.41 -7.46 12.37
C ARG A 44 -13.27 -6.38 13.44
N TRP A 45 -12.11 -5.73 13.54
CA TRP A 45 -11.88 -4.63 14.46
C TRP A 45 -12.86 -3.47 14.20
N ASN A 46 -13.05 -3.12 12.93
CA ASN A 46 -13.96 -2.07 12.51
C ASN A 46 -15.37 -2.60 12.20
N ALA A 47 -15.81 -3.69 12.82
CA ALA A 47 -17.16 -4.20 12.62
C ALA A 47 -18.20 -3.11 12.92
N GLY A 48 -19.16 -2.92 12.01
CA GLY A 48 -20.16 -1.85 12.10
C GLY A 48 -19.65 -0.46 11.66
N HIS A 49 -18.37 -0.30 11.38
CA HIS A 49 -17.77 0.97 10.92
C HIS A 49 -16.87 0.83 9.69
N ASN A 50 -16.62 -0.39 9.22
CA ASN A 50 -15.90 -0.61 7.98
C ASN A 50 -16.76 -0.23 6.76
N GLN A 51 -16.09 -0.03 5.63
CA GLN A 51 -16.72 0.44 4.39
C GLN A 51 -17.85 -0.49 3.90
N VAL A 52 -17.70 -1.81 4.08
CA VAL A 52 -18.70 -2.80 3.68
C VAL A 52 -19.98 -2.65 4.51
N ASP A 53 -19.84 -2.48 5.82
CA ASP A 53 -20.97 -2.33 6.75
C ASP A 53 -21.68 -0.97 6.57
N ILE A 54 -20.92 0.09 6.28
CA ILE A 54 -21.49 1.39 5.90
C ILE A 54 -22.31 1.25 4.60
N TRP A 55 -21.75 0.60 3.58
CA TRP A 55 -22.41 0.41 2.31
C TRP A 55 -23.69 -0.44 2.42
N ASN A 56 -23.63 -1.53 3.19
CA ASN A 56 -24.79 -2.39 3.43
C ASN A 56 -25.92 -1.65 4.16
N ARG A 57 -25.59 -0.83 5.17
CA ARG A 57 -26.59 0.03 5.83
C ARG A 57 -27.19 1.05 4.87
N LEU A 58 -26.37 1.65 4.00
CA LEU A 58 -26.86 2.61 3.01
C LEU A 58 -27.84 1.94 2.04
N LYS A 59 -27.49 0.76 1.53
CA LYS A 59 -28.35 -0.06 0.68
C LYS A 59 -29.69 -0.39 1.35
N ALA A 60 -29.65 -0.82 2.61
CA ALA A 60 -30.86 -1.12 3.36
C ALA A 60 -31.78 0.11 3.52
N LYS A 61 -31.20 1.28 3.80
CA LYS A 61 -31.96 2.55 3.89
C LYS A 61 -32.60 2.95 2.57
N VAL A 62 -31.86 2.80 1.45
CA VAL A 62 -32.40 3.10 0.11
C VAL A 62 -33.56 2.17 -0.23
N ALA A 63 -33.43 0.87 0.06
CA ALA A 63 -34.50 -0.10 -0.18
C ALA A 63 -35.76 0.22 0.65
N ALA A 64 -35.59 0.58 1.94
CA ALA A 64 -36.70 0.92 2.82
C ALA A 64 -37.40 2.26 2.49
N GLY A 65 -36.72 3.17 1.79
CA GLY A 65 -37.30 4.45 1.34
C GLY A 65 -37.81 4.42 -0.10
N ALA A 66 -37.75 3.27 -0.77
CA ALA A 66 -38.32 3.06 -2.10
C ALA A 66 -39.74 2.44 -2.07
N GLU A 67 -40.21 2.04 -0.88
CA GLU A 67 -41.61 1.79 -0.54
C GLU A 67 -42.28 3.06 -0.01
#